data_AF-A0A938UY53-F1
#
_entry.id   AF-A0A938UY53-F1
#
_cell.length_a   1.000
_cell.length_b   1.000
_cell.length_c   1.000
_cell.angle_alpha   90.00
_cell.angle_beta   90.00
_cell.angle_gamma   90.00
#
_symmetry.space_group_name_H-M   'P 1'
#
loop_
_entity.id
_entity.type
_entity.pdbx_description
1 polymer ?
#
loop_
_entity_poly.entity_id
_entity_poly.type
_entity_poly.pdbx_seq_one_letter_code
_entity_poly.pdbx_strand_id
1 'polypeptide(L)'
;GEVLLKDGTVPKAIAFLHCIGSRDENTNLHCSRICCMASMKQAHLAKEKTGAEIYEFYIDINAFGKGYQEFYKRVREEGIFFIRGKGSEIFKRDNRLVVAAEDTLLGTPLEIPVDMVVLGTGLTARRDADKVVQTFGISRSADGFFMEAHPKLRPVATQVEGIFLAGCCQGPKDIPDTVAQASAAAAEVMSLLAKGEIEVEPTVATIDPELCSGCKLCIEICPHSAIEFLEAKGISSVNEALCKGCGACTAICPNKAARQNHFTHNQVLAEVDGLCSL
;
A
#
# COMPACT_ATOMS: atom_id res chain seq x y z
N GLY A 1 23.35 3.79 -24.48
CA GLY A 1 23.60 3.17 -23.16
C GLY A 1 23.72 1.68 -23.37
N GLU A 2 24.86 1.11 -22.97
CA GLU A 2 25.26 -0.29 -23.18
C GLU A 2 24.80 -1.20 -22.04
N VAL A 3 24.60 -2.48 -22.33
CA VAL A 3 24.29 -3.51 -21.32
C VAL A 3 25.51 -4.41 -21.19
N LEU A 4 26.23 -4.28 -20.07
CA LEU A 4 27.50 -4.96 -19.83
C LEU A 4 27.45 -5.75 -18.52
N LEU A 5 28.22 -6.84 -18.48
CA LEU A 5 28.55 -7.58 -17.28
C LEU A 5 29.56 -6.80 -16.42
N LYS A 6 29.81 -7.29 -15.19
CA LYS A 6 30.77 -6.68 -14.25
C LYS A 6 32.18 -6.57 -14.83
N ASP A 7 32.56 -7.49 -15.72
CA ASP A 7 33.86 -7.53 -16.38
C ASP A 7 33.91 -6.68 -17.68
N GLY A 8 32.83 -5.98 -18.01
CA GLY A 8 32.72 -5.13 -19.22
C GLY A 8 32.33 -5.89 -20.49
N THR A 9 32.08 -7.20 -20.42
CA THR A 9 31.65 -7.98 -21.60
C THR A 9 30.14 -7.86 -21.84
N VAL A 10 29.71 -8.04 -23.09
CA VAL A 10 28.27 -8.04 -23.45
C VAL A 10 27.68 -9.42 -23.15
N PRO A 11 26.58 -9.53 -22.38
CA PRO A 11 25.94 -10.81 -22.10
C PRO A 11 25.35 -11.39 -23.39
N LYS A 12 25.53 -12.70 -23.61
CA LYS A 12 24.99 -13.42 -24.78
C LYS A 12 23.70 -14.17 -24.45
N ALA A 13 23.46 -14.48 -23.17
CA ALA A 13 22.23 -15.07 -22.68
C ALA A 13 21.77 -14.37 -21.39
N ILE A 14 20.49 -13.98 -21.32
CA ILE A 14 19.90 -13.26 -20.17
C ILE A 14 18.60 -13.92 -19.75
N ALA A 15 18.46 -14.22 -18.45
CA ALA A 15 17.20 -14.68 -17.87
C ALA A 15 16.51 -13.56 -17.10
N PHE A 16 15.21 -13.37 -17.32
CA PHE A 16 14.33 -12.51 -16.55
C PHE A 16 13.40 -13.37 -15.70
N LEU A 17 13.41 -13.19 -14.39
CA LEU A 17 12.61 -13.97 -13.45
C LEU A 17 11.47 -13.11 -12.91
N HIS A 18 10.23 -13.55 -13.12
CA HIS A 18 9.03 -12.85 -12.67
C HIS A 18 8.69 -13.22 -11.23
N CYS A 19 7.79 -12.41 -10.62
CA CYS A 19 7.24 -12.67 -9.29
C CYS A 19 8.30 -12.76 -8.17
N ILE A 20 9.44 -12.09 -8.31
CA ILE A 20 10.45 -12.06 -7.25
C ILE A 20 9.97 -11.14 -6.13
N GLY A 21 9.67 -11.70 -4.96
CA GLY A 21 9.09 -10.96 -3.82
C GLY A 21 7.61 -10.60 -4.02
N SER A 22 6.86 -11.38 -4.81
CA SER A 22 5.41 -11.21 -5.04
C SER A 22 4.77 -12.55 -5.38
N ARG A 23 3.50 -12.75 -5.02
CA ARG A 23 2.80 -14.04 -5.15
C ARG A 23 3.62 -15.18 -4.52
N ASP A 24 4.14 -14.94 -3.33
CA ASP A 24 5.04 -15.84 -2.61
C ASP A 24 4.69 -15.86 -1.12
N GLU A 25 4.39 -17.05 -0.58
CA GLU A 25 3.99 -17.26 0.81
C GLU A 25 5.10 -16.91 1.81
N ASN A 26 6.36 -16.96 1.40
CA ASN A 26 7.51 -16.63 2.24
C ASN A 26 7.82 -15.13 2.27
N THR A 27 7.18 -14.34 1.39
CA THR A 27 7.39 -12.88 1.32
C THR A 27 6.06 -12.14 1.20
N ASN A 28 5.63 -11.79 0.00
CA ASN A 28 4.43 -11.02 -0.25
C ASN A 28 3.42 -11.85 -1.06
N LEU A 29 2.19 -11.97 -0.53
CA LEU A 29 1.12 -12.71 -1.19
C LEU A 29 0.54 -11.97 -2.41
N HIS A 30 0.62 -10.64 -2.46
CA HIS A 30 0.04 -9.84 -3.54
C HIS A 30 0.83 -9.91 -4.84
N CYS A 31 0.14 -9.61 -5.95
CA CYS A 31 0.77 -9.34 -7.24
C CYS A 31 1.24 -7.88 -7.31
N SER A 32 2.47 -7.65 -7.77
CA SER A 32 3.02 -6.29 -7.93
C SER A 32 2.56 -5.56 -9.18
N ARG A 33 1.68 -6.18 -10.00
CA ARG A 33 1.00 -5.64 -11.20
C ARG A 33 1.90 -5.16 -12.37
N ILE A 34 3.08 -4.61 -12.11
CA ILE A 34 3.95 -3.99 -13.11
C ILE A 34 5.10 -4.89 -13.59
N CYS A 35 5.48 -5.89 -12.80
CA CYS A 35 6.72 -6.65 -13.02
C CYS A 35 6.73 -7.40 -14.35
N CYS A 36 5.58 -7.92 -14.82
CA CYS A 36 5.49 -8.59 -16.12
C CYS A 36 5.80 -7.62 -17.27
N MET A 37 5.13 -6.47 -17.30
CA MET A 37 5.31 -5.47 -18.35
C MET A 37 6.68 -4.80 -18.29
N ALA A 38 7.18 -4.52 -17.08
CA ALA A 38 8.50 -3.95 -16.89
C ALA A 38 9.60 -4.91 -17.36
N SER A 39 9.52 -6.20 -17.00
CA SER A 39 10.50 -7.21 -17.42
C SER A 39 10.49 -7.38 -18.93
N MET A 40 9.32 -7.54 -19.55
CA MET A 40 9.20 -7.64 -21.01
C MET A 40 9.74 -6.39 -21.74
N LYS A 41 9.51 -5.19 -21.18
CA LYS A 41 10.10 -3.96 -21.72
C LYS A 41 11.63 -3.98 -21.65
N GLN A 42 12.20 -4.42 -20.53
CA GLN A 42 13.65 -4.52 -20.40
C GLN A 42 14.23 -5.65 -21.25
N ALA A 43 13.54 -6.77 -21.40
CA ALA A 43 13.90 -7.88 -22.27
C ALA A 43 13.97 -7.45 -23.74
N HIS A 44 12.95 -6.75 -24.23
CA HIS A 44 12.92 -6.13 -25.56
C HIS A 44 14.14 -5.23 -25.80
N LEU A 45 14.39 -4.28 -24.88
CA LEU A 45 15.51 -3.34 -24.99
C LEU A 45 16.88 -4.03 -24.85
N ALA A 46 16.99 -5.05 -24.01
CA ALA A 46 18.21 -5.82 -23.86
C ALA A 46 18.52 -6.58 -25.15
N LYS A 47 17.52 -7.26 -25.74
CA LYS A 47 17.66 -7.97 -27.00
C LYS A 47 18.09 -7.07 -28.14
N GLU A 48 17.47 -5.90 -28.28
CA GLU A 48 17.84 -4.91 -29.31
C GLU A 48 19.31 -4.47 -29.18
N LYS A 49 19.80 -4.30 -27.94
CA LYS A 49 21.13 -3.75 -27.67
C LYS A 49 22.25 -4.78 -27.67
N THR A 50 21.97 -6.02 -27.31
CA THR A 50 23.00 -7.07 -27.13
C THR A 50 22.90 -8.17 -28.16
N GLY A 51 21.75 -8.36 -28.81
CA GLY A 51 21.45 -9.53 -29.61
C GLY A 51 21.38 -10.83 -28.81
N ALA A 52 21.32 -10.76 -27.48
CA ALA A 52 21.33 -11.92 -26.60
C ALA A 52 20.09 -12.82 -26.77
N GLU A 53 20.26 -14.10 -26.45
CA GLU A 53 19.14 -14.99 -26.16
C GLU A 53 18.50 -14.59 -24.83
N ILE A 54 17.19 -14.35 -24.86
CA ILE A 54 16.45 -13.90 -23.69
C ILE A 54 15.43 -14.96 -23.27
N TYR A 55 15.38 -15.24 -21.98
CA TYR A 55 14.48 -16.21 -21.36
C TYR A 55 13.63 -15.51 -20.29
N GLU A 56 12.32 -15.59 -20.41
CA GLU A 56 11.33 -15.04 -19.48
C GLU A 56 10.72 -16.19 -18.67
N PHE A 57 11.02 -16.27 -17.38
CA PHE A 57 10.53 -17.28 -16.45
C PHE A 57 9.33 -16.75 -15.67
N TYR A 58 8.14 -17.29 -15.93
CA TYR A 58 6.88 -16.74 -15.42
C TYR A 58 5.91 -17.80 -14.92
N ILE A 59 4.96 -17.38 -14.07
CA ILE A 59 3.79 -18.18 -13.67
C ILE A 59 2.63 -17.86 -14.61
N ASP A 60 2.25 -16.57 -14.62
CA ASP A 60 1.26 -15.97 -15.52
C ASP A 60 1.80 -14.63 -16.05
N ILE A 61 1.52 -14.30 -17.32
CA ILE A 61 1.81 -12.98 -17.88
C ILE A 61 0.59 -12.08 -17.69
N ASN A 62 0.73 -11.09 -16.81
CA ASN A 62 -0.33 -10.12 -16.51
C ASN A 62 -0.19 -8.86 -17.40
N ALA A 63 -0.65 -8.97 -18.65
CA ALA A 63 -0.64 -7.90 -19.64
C ALA A 63 -2.02 -7.23 -19.79
N PHE A 64 -2.56 -6.68 -18.69
CA PHE A 64 -3.98 -6.30 -18.57
C PHE A 64 -4.34 -4.87 -19.04
N GLY A 65 -3.36 -4.00 -19.29
CA GLY A 65 -3.57 -2.63 -19.73
C GLY A 65 -3.86 -2.51 -21.23
N LYS A 66 -4.33 -1.34 -21.67
CA LYS A 66 -4.54 -1.06 -23.10
C LYS A 66 -3.23 -1.17 -23.87
N GLY A 67 -3.17 -2.02 -24.90
CA GLY A 67 -1.96 -2.24 -25.69
C GLY A 67 -0.97 -3.22 -25.07
N TYR A 68 -1.23 -3.75 -23.86
CA TYR A 68 -0.25 -4.59 -23.15
C TYR A 68 -0.19 -6.00 -23.72
N GLN A 69 -1.33 -6.55 -24.13
CA GLN A 69 -1.40 -7.87 -24.76
C GLN A 69 -0.73 -7.85 -26.14
N GLU A 70 -0.90 -6.76 -26.89
CA GLU A 70 -0.26 -6.52 -28.18
C GLU A 70 1.26 -6.37 -28.01
N PHE A 71 1.69 -5.67 -26.96
CA PHE A 71 3.10 -5.59 -26.60
C PHE A 71 3.68 -6.97 -26.24
N TYR A 72 2.98 -7.76 -25.41
CA TYR A 72 3.38 -9.14 -25.11
C TYR A 72 3.53 -9.99 -26.38
N LYS A 73 2.55 -9.91 -27.30
CA LYS A 73 2.61 -10.61 -28.59
C LYS A 73 3.85 -10.20 -29.38
N ARG A 74 4.14 -8.89 -29.48
CA ARG A 74 5.31 -8.37 -30.19
C ARG A 74 6.62 -8.90 -29.61
N VAL A 75 6.78 -8.85 -28.29
CA VAL A 75 7.97 -9.34 -27.59
C VAL A 75 8.17 -10.85 -27.83
N ARG A 76 7.10 -11.63 -27.92
CA ARG A 76 7.20 -13.05 -28.33
C ARG A 76 7.68 -13.24 -29.76
N GLU A 77 7.19 -12.43 -30.69
CA GLU A 77 7.56 -12.48 -32.12
C GLU A 77 9.02 -12.07 -32.37
N GLU A 78 9.64 -11.35 -31.43
CA GLU A 78 11.07 -11.03 -31.45
C GLU A 78 11.97 -12.24 -31.14
N GLY A 79 11.40 -13.43 -30.87
CA GLY A 79 12.14 -14.65 -30.55
C GLY A 79 12.67 -14.69 -29.12
N ILE A 80 11.97 -14.04 -28.19
CA ILE A 80 12.21 -14.17 -26.74
C ILE A 80 11.51 -15.44 -26.26
N PHE A 81 12.21 -16.27 -25.49
CA PHE A 81 11.68 -17.54 -24.99
C PHE A 81 10.87 -17.32 -23.72
N PHE A 82 9.60 -17.71 -23.73
CA PHE A 82 8.73 -17.64 -22.56
C PHE A 82 8.58 -19.03 -21.97
N ILE A 83 9.07 -19.21 -20.75
CA ILE A 83 9.07 -20.48 -20.02
C ILE A 83 8.09 -20.36 -18.88
N ARG A 84 7.04 -21.17 -18.92
CA ARG A 84 6.04 -21.20 -17.85
C ARG A 84 6.55 -22.06 -16.70
N GLY A 85 7.36 -21.44 -15.87
CA GLY A 85 7.97 -22.01 -14.68
C GLY A 85 8.56 -20.91 -13.81
N LYS A 86 8.30 -20.97 -12.50
CA LYS A 86 9.00 -20.09 -11.55
C LYS A 86 10.45 -20.58 -11.43
N GLY A 87 11.42 -19.69 -11.65
CA GLY A 87 12.83 -20.01 -11.39
C GLY A 87 13.00 -20.44 -9.93
N SER A 88 13.37 -21.70 -9.71
CA SER A 88 13.47 -22.30 -8.38
C SER A 88 14.80 -21.97 -7.71
N GLU A 89 15.89 -22.00 -8.47
CA GLU A 89 17.24 -21.79 -7.95
C GLU A 89 18.14 -21.14 -9.01
N ILE A 90 19.08 -20.31 -8.53
CA ILE A 90 20.17 -19.76 -9.34
C ILE A 90 21.48 -20.23 -8.71
N PHE A 91 22.28 -20.99 -9.46
CA PHE A 91 23.59 -21.45 -9.01
C PHE A 91 24.64 -21.22 -10.10
N LYS A 92 25.91 -21.48 -9.78
CA LYS A 92 27.01 -21.38 -10.74
C LYS A 92 27.47 -22.77 -11.17
N ARG A 93 27.63 -22.96 -12.48
CA ARG A 93 28.27 -24.14 -13.09
C ARG A 93 29.17 -23.69 -14.23
N ASP A 94 30.39 -24.20 -14.28
CA ASP A 94 31.39 -23.85 -15.31
C ASP A 94 31.57 -22.34 -15.51
N ASN A 95 31.61 -21.59 -14.40
CA ASN A 95 31.73 -20.13 -14.35
C ASN A 95 30.59 -19.33 -15.02
N ARG A 96 29.44 -19.96 -15.31
CA ARG A 96 28.20 -19.30 -15.76
C ARG A 96 27.12 -19.43 -14.70
N LEU A 97 26.13 -18.53 -14.74
CA LEU A 97 24.92 -18.68 -13.94
C LEU A 97 24.03 -19.73 -14.60
N VAL A 98 23.32 -20.52 -13.81
CA VAL A 98 22.34 -21.48 -14.28
C VAL A 98 21.04 -21.21 -13.54
N VAL A 99 19.96 -21.04 -14.29
CA VAL A 99 18.60 -20.92 -13.75
C VAL A 99 17.93 -22.28 -13.85
N ALA A 100 17.60 -22.87 -12.70
CA ALA A 100 16.78 -24.07 -12.64
C ALA A 100 15.30 -23.69 -12.55
N ALA A 101 14.45 -24.43 -13.27
CA ALA A 101 13.00 -24.33 -13.17
C ALA A 101 12.34 -25.64 -13.63
N GLU A 102 11.02 -25.70 -13.55
CA GLU A 102 10.20 -26.72 -14.21
C GLU A 102 9.38 -26.04 -15.30
N ASP A 103 9.42 -26.57 -16.54
CA ASP A 103 8.50 -26.14 -17.59
C ASP A 103 7.18 -26.84 -17.35
N THR A 104 6.23 -26.13 -16.76
CA THR A 104 4.92 -26.68 -16.43
C THR A 104 4.08 -27.05 -17.64
N LEU A 105 4.43 -26.61 -18.85
CA LEU A 105 3.75 -27.00 -20.09
C LEU A 105 4.25 -28.34 -20.62
N LEU A 106 5.52 -28.67 -20.34
CA LEU A 106 6.14 -29.93 -20.75
C LEU A 106 6.24 -30.96 -19.61
N GLY A 107 6.08 -30.51 -18.35
CA GLY A 107 6.25 -31.34 -17.15
C GLY A 107 7.70 -31.77 -16.94
N THR A 108 8.67 -31.00 -17.43
CA THR A 108 10.09 -31.36 -17.40
C THR A 108 10.93 -30.33 -16.63
N PRO A 109 11.90 -30.79 -15.83
CA PRO A 109 12.89 -29.89 -15.25
C PRO A 109 13.80 -29.33 -16.34
N LEU A 110 14.21 -28.08 -16.17
CA LEU A 110 15.15 -27.39 -17.06
C LEU A 110 16.22 -26.65 -16.27
N GLU A 111 17.41 -26.64 -16.83
CA GLU A 111 18.55 -25.85 -16.36
C GLU A 111 19.07 -25.02 -17.54
N ILE A 112 18.95 -23.70 -17.46
CA ILE A 112 19.36 -22.80 -18.54
C ILE A 112 20.61 -22.02 -18.11
N PRO A 113 21.77 -22.25 -18.75
CA PRO A 113 22.97 -21.46 -18.50
C PRO A 113 22.82 -20.08 -19.12
N VAL A 114 23.06 -19.03 -18.33
CA VAL A 114 22.99 -17.63 -18.73
C VAL A 114 24.17 -16.84 -18.20
N ASP A 115 24.43 -15.70 -18.82
CA ASP A 115 25.50 -14.79 -18.43
C ASP A 115 25.00 -13.75 -17.40
N MET A 116 23.70 -13.42 -17.48
CA MET A 116 23.06 -12.43 -16.62
C MET A 116 21.67 -12.93 -16.19
N VAL A 117 21.34 -12.70 -14.92
CA VAL A 117 19.98 -12.90 -14.39
C VAL A 117 19.44 -11.56 -13.92
N VAL A 118 18.24 -11.22 -14.38
CA VAL A 118 17.49 -10.02 -14.00
C VAL A 118 16.29 -10.43 -13.17
N LEU A 119 16.22 -9.92 -11.95
CA LEU A 119 15.13 -10.19 -11.03
C LEU A 119 14.03 -9.15 -11.21
N GLY A 120 12.85 -9.57 -11.67
CA GLY A 120 11.64 -8.75 -11.73
C GLY A 120 11.05 -8.56 -10.33
N THR A 121 11.73 -7.75 -9.51
CA THR A 121 11.37 -7.53 -8.10
C THR A 121 10.04 -6.81 -7.95
N GLY A 122 9.23 -7.29 -7.01
CA GLY A 122 7.96 -6.70 -6.64
C GLY A 122 8.06 -5.34 -5.95
N LEU A 123 6.91 -4.68 -5.82
CA LEU A 123 6.74 -3.45 -5.05
C LEU A 123 6.32 -3.78 -3.63
N THR A 124 6.94 -3.09 -2.68
CA THR A 124 6.58 -3.07 -1.27
C THR A 124 6.31 -1.63 -0.84
N ALA A 125 5.66 -1.47 0.30
CA ALA A 125 5.53 -0.16 0.93
C ALA A 125 6.89 0.50 1.17
N ARG A 126 6.92 1.84 1.13
CA ARG A 126 8.14 2.61 1.36
C ARG A 126 8.62 2.41 2.81
N ARG A 127 9.94 2.50 3.02
CA ARG A 127 10.59 2.23 4.33
C ARG A 127 10.08 3.12 5.48
N ASP A 128 9.52 4.29 5.17
CA ASP A 128 8.98 5.25 6.14
C ASP A 128 7.45 5.27 6.21
N ALA A 129 6.77 4.27 5.64
CA ALA A 129 5.31 4.18 5.63
C ALA A 129 4.70 4.27 7.05
N ASP A 130 5.34 3.66 8.05
CA ASP A 130 4.88 3.72 9.45
C ASP A 130 4.93 5.14 10.03
N LYS A 131 5.95 5.92 9.66
CA LYS A 131 6.05 7.33 10.07
C LYS A 131 4.93 8.16 9.44
N VAL A 132 4.61 7.91 8.17
CA VAL A 132 3.51 8.59 7.46
C VAL A 132 2.16 8.24 8.12
N VAL A 133 1.93 6.95 8.42
CA VAL A 133 0.75 6.48 9.17
C VAL A 133 0.60 7.22 10.49
N GLN A 134 1.66 7.28 11.29
CA GLN A 134 1.63 7.99 12.57
C GLN A 134 1.39 9.49 12.42
N THR A 135 2.00 10.11 11.40
CA THR A 135 1.89 11.56 11.16
C THR A 135 0.48 11.97 10.73
N PHE A 136 -0.16 11.17 9.87
CA PHE A 136 -1.45 11.51 9.27
C PHE A 136 -2.64 10.75 9.90
N GLY A 137 -2.39 9.79 10.80
CA GLY A 137 -3.44 8.99 11.43
C GLY A 137 -4.16 8.03 10.48
N ILE A 138 -3.55 7.67 9.35
CA ILE A 138 -4.14 6.78 8.33
C ILE A 138 -3.77 5.32 8.56
N SER A 139 -4.52 4.39 7.96
CA SER A 139 -4.31 2.94 8.13
C SER A 139 -3.51 2.31 6.99
N ARG A 140 -2.98 1.10 7.23
CA ARG A 140 -2.37 0.24 6.21
C ARG A 140 -3.24 -0.97 5.91
N SER A 141 -3.27 -1.39 4.66
CA SER A 141 -3.84 -2.65 4.20
C SER A 141 -2.92 -3.82 4.55
N ALA A 142 -3.43 -5.06 4.44
CA ALA A 142 -2.69 -6.27 4.79
C ALA A 142 -1.42 -6.50 3.94
N ASP A 143 -1.38 -5.93 2.73
CA ASP A 143 -0.22 -5.89 1.84
C ASP A 143 0.81 -4.81 2.21
N GLY A 144 0.54 -4.06 3.29
CA GLY A 144 1.39 -3.02 3.84
C GLY A 144 1.28 -1.67 3.13
N PHE A 145 0.46 -1.49 2.09
CA PHE A 145 0.26 -0.17 1.48
C PHE A 145 -0.77 0.65 2.27
N PHE A 146 -0.93 1.94 1.97
CA PHE A 146 -1.94 2.77 2.63
C PHE A 146 -3.35 2.36 2.20
N MET A 147 -4.24 2.24 3.18
CA MET A 147 -5.61 1.78 3.00
C MET A 147 -6.51 2.91 2.51
N GLU A 148 -7.19 2.69 1.39
CA GLU A 148 -8.30 3.54 0.95
C GLU A 148 -9.55 3.34 1.82
N ALA A 149 -10.43 4.35 1.85
CA ALA A 149 -11.66 4.32 2.62
C ALA A 149 -12.61 3.22 2.15
N HIS A 150 -12.72 3.03 0.83
CA HIS A 150 -13.49 1.94 0.25
C HIS A 150 -12.98 1.61 -1.17
N PRO A 151 -12.68 0.33 -1.50
CA PRO A 151 -12.02 -0.06 -2.75
C PRO A 151 -12.69 0.43 -4.04
N LYS A 152 -14.03 0.57 -4.03
CA LYS A 152 -14.84 1.01 -5.19
C LYS A 152 -15.39 2.43 -5.08
N LEU A 153 -16.06 2.74 -3.98
CA LEU A 153 -16.75 4.01 -3.79
C LEU A 153 -15.81 5.18 -3.49
N ARG A 154 -14.71 4.93 -2.78
CA ARG A 154 -13.77 5.98 -2.32
C ARG A 154 -12.32 5.52 -2.46
N PRO A 155 -11.85 5.21 -3.68
CA PRO A 155 -10.57 4.55 -3.93
C PRO A 155 -9.34 5.45 -3.72
N VAL A 156 -9.55 6.76 -3.56
CA VAL A 156 -8.48 7.75 -3.34
C VAL A 156 -8.60 8.47 -2.02
N ALA A 157 -9.68 8.28 -1.27
CA ALA A 157 -9.83 8.86 0.06
C ALA A 157 -9.30 7.88 1.12
N THR A 158 -8.93 8.38 2.29
CA THR A 158 -8.66 7.56 3.47
C THR A 158 -9.84 7.63 4.44
N GLN A 159 -9.79 6.84 5.51
CA GLN A 159 -10.75 6.95 6.62
C GLN A 159 -10.61 8.25 7.40
N VAL A 160 -9.50 8.98 7.22
CA VAL A 160 -9.32 10.30 7.78
C VAL A 160 -9.75 11.34 6.76
N GLU A 161 -10.80 12.09 7.09
CA GLU A 161 -11.31 13.15 6.23
C GLU A 161 -10.23 14.21 5.92
N GLY A 162 -10.22 14.69 4.68
CA GLY A 162 -9.22 15.63 4.18
C GLY A 162 -7.88 14.99 3.80
N ILE A 163 -7.65 13.70 4.06
CA ILE A 163 -6.45 12.98 3.64
C ILE A 163 -6.77 12.01 2.51
N PHE A 164 -6.02 12.14 1.41
CA PHE A 164 -6.19 11.41 0.16
C PHE A 164 -4.90 10.71 -0.26
N LEU A 165 -5.03 9.69 -1.11
CA LEU A 165 -3.94 8.85 -1.60
C LEU A 165 -3.78 8.99 -3.11
N ALA A 166 -2.53 9.00 -3.57
CA ALA A 166 -2.20 8.99 -4.99
C ALA A 166 -0.92 8.19 -5.27
N GLY A 167 -0.99 7.26 -6.23
CA GLY A 167 0.15 6.50 -6.72
C GLY A 167 0.44 5.22 -5.96
N CYS A 168 1.66 4.70 -6.11
CA CYS A 168 2.05 3.40 -5.58
C CYS A 168 2.04 3.29 -4.05
N CYS A 169 1.87 4.39 -3.31
CA CYS A 169 1.73 4.34 -1.86
C CYS A 169 0.44 3.64 -1.41
N GLN A 170 -0.62 3.65 -2.22
CA GLN A 170 -1.88 2.94 -1.95
C GLN A 170 -1.86 1.48 -2.42
N GLY A 171 -0.93 1.12 -3.29
CA GLY A 171 -0.81 -0.24 -3.80
C GLY A 171 -0.13 -0.28 -5.16
N PRO A 172 0.39 -1.45 -5.60
CA PRO A 172 1.11 -1.59 -6.85
C PRO A 172 0.27 -1.14 -8.06
N LYS A 173 0.85 -0.31 -8.94
CA LYS A 173 0.19 0.20 -10.14
C LYS A 173 1.21 0.75 -11.14
N ASP A 174 0.80 0.89 -12.39
CA ASP A 174 1.62 1.48 -13.43
C ASP A 174 1.46 3.01 -13.50
N ILE A 175 2.15 3.63 -14.45
CA ILE A 175 2.16 5.08 -14.62
C ILE A 175 0.77 5.60 -15.01
N PRO A 176 0.06 5.05 -16.02
CA PRO A 176 -1.29 5.50 -16.36
C PRO A 176 -2.25 5.47 -15.17
N ASP A 177 -2.31 4.36 -14.43
CA ASP A 177 -3.17 4.23 -13.24
C ASP A 177 -2.77 5.25 -12.16
N THR A 178 -1.48 5.50 -11.98
CA THR A 178 -0.97 6.49 -11.02
C THR A 178 -1.40 7.92 -11.38
N VAL A 179 -1.31 8.28 -12.67
CA VAL A 179 -1.71 9.62 -13.16
C VAL A 179 -3.23 9.81 -13.04
N ALA A 180 -4.01 8.78 -13.38
CA ALA A 180 -5.46 8.79 -13.21
C ALA A 180 -5.85 8.95 -11.73
N GLN A 181 -5.20 8.20 -10.83
CA GLN A 181 -5.45 8.28 -9.39
C GLN A 181 -5.08 9.66 -8.82
N ALA A 182 -3.97 10.25 -9.26
CA ALA A 182 -3.56 11.59 -8.83
C ALA A 182 -4.59 12.66 -9.25
N SER A 183 -5.15 12.52 -10.46
CA SER A 183 -6.21 13.41 -10.95
C SER A 183 -7.50 13.25 -10.15
N ALA A 184 -7.87 12.02 -9.80
CA ALA A 184 -9.03 11.74 -8.95
C ALA A 184 -8.86 12.29 -7.52
N ALA A 185 -7.67 12.12 -6.92
CA ALA A 185 -7.37 12.69 -5.61
C ALA A 185 -7.45 14.23 -5.63
N ALA A 186 -6.93 14.88 -6.68
CA ALA A 186 -7.04 16.33 -6.83
C ALA A 186 -8.50 16.79 -6.98
N ALA A 187 -9.34 16.04 -7.72
CA ALA A 187 -10.75 16.35 -7.87
C ALA A 187 -11.53 16.26 -6.55
N GLU A 188 -11.27 15.23 -5.73
CA GLU A 188 -11.85 15.09 -4.40
C GLU A 188 -11.44 16.24 -3.45
N VAL A 189 -10.17 16.62 -3.47
CA VAL A 189 -9.68 17.78 -2.71
C VAL A 189 -10.39 19.06 -3.17
N MET A 190 -10.50 19.29 -4.48
CA MET A 190 -11.20 20.47 -5.00
C MET A 190 -12.69 20.46 -4.63
N SER A 191 -13.36 19.31 -4.67
CA SER A 191 -14.75 19.15 -4.26
C SER A 191 -14.95 19.52 -2.79
N LEU A 192 -14.04 19.09 -1.91
CA LEU A 192 -14.06 19.47 -0.50
C LEU A 192 -13.85 20.97 -0.31
N LEU A 193 -12.86 21.56 -0.98
CA LEU A 193 -12.54 22.99 -0.86
C LEU A 193 -13.64 23.88 -1.45
N ALA A 194 -14.31 23.45 -2.52
CA ALA A 194 -15.35 24.23 -3.19
C ALA A 194 -16.59 24.45 -2.31
N LYS A 195 -16.82 23.59 -1.31
CA LYS A 195 -17.92 23.76 -0.34
C LYS A 195 -17.69 24.96 0.58
N GLY A 196 -16.44 25.30 0.89
CA GLY A 196 -16.09 26.37 1.84
C GLY A 196 -16.35 26.06 3.31
N GLU A 197 -17.18 25.07 3.61
CA GLU A 197 -17.49 24.56 4.94
C GLU A 197 -17.51 23.03 4.96
N ILE A 198 -17.32 22.45 6.15
CA ILE A 198 -17.39 21.02 6.39
C ILE A 198 -18.35 20.74 7.54
N GLU A 199 -19.16 19.70 7.38
CA GLU A 199 -19.93 19.13 8.48
C GLU A 199 -19.03 18.14 9.23
N VAL A 200 -18.91 18.31 10.54
CA VAL A 200 -18.16 17.40 11.40
C VAL A 200 -19.15 16.55 12.17
N GLU A 201 -18.88 15.25 12.30
CA GLU A 201 -19.73 14.37 13.10
C GLU A 201 -19.87 14.90 14.53
N PRO A 202 -21.11 15.02 15.07
CA PRO A 202 -21.34 15.57 16.40
C PRO A 202 -20.99 14.58 17.53
N THR A 203 -20.26 13.49 17.24
CA THR A 203 -19.80 12.45 18.17
C THR A 203 -18.57 12.88 18.99
N VAL A 204 -18.33 14.19 19.05
CA VAL A 204 -17.24 14.84 19.79
C VAL A 204 -17.39 14.65 21.31
N ALA A 205 -16.27 14.81 22.01
CA ALA A 205 -16.24 14.83 23.46
C ALA A 205 -16.56 16.22 24.02
N THR A 206 -17.24 16.26 25.16
CA THR A 206 -17.53 17.48 25.94
C THR A 206 -17.08 17.26 27.39
N ILE A 207 -16.82 18.35 28.12
CA ILE A 207 -16.42 18.29 29.54
C ILE A 207 -17.43 19.08 30.36
N ASP A 208 -18.06 18.38 31.31
CA ASP A 208 -18.96 18.96 32.29
C ASP A 208 -18.17 19.78 33.32
N PRO A 209 -18.35 21.12 33.37
CA PRO A 209 -17.57 21.99 34.24
C PRO A 209 -17.87 21.77 35.72
N GLU A 210 -19.05 21.25 36.08
CA GLU A 210 -19.44 21.03 37.47
C GLU A 210 -18.77 19.78 38.07
N LEU A 211 -18.41 18.81 37.21
CA LEU A 211 -17.78 17.55 37.62
C LEU A 211 -16.25 17.55 37.42
N CYS A 212 -15.74 18.47 36.60
CA CYS A 212 -14.31 18.53 36.27
C CYS A 212 -13.48 18.99 37.48
N SER A 213 -12.54 18.15 37.92
CA SER A 213 -11.57 18.50 38.98
C SER A 213 -10.29 19.15 38.45
N GLY A 214 -10.16 19.33 37.14
CA GLY A 214 -8.96 19.90 36.52
C GLY A 214 -7.70 19.03 36.60
N CYS A 215 -7.84 17.70 36.71
CA CYS A 215 -6.70 16.77 36.83
C CYS A 215 -5.81 16.63 35.57
N LYS A 216 -6.21 17.21 34.43
CA LYS A 216 -5.47 17.24 33.14
C LYS A 216 -5.19 15.89 32.46
N LEU A 217 -5.58 14.75 33.01
CA LEU A 217 -5.42 13.41 32.40
C LEU A 217 -6.00 13.29 30.98
N CYS A 218 -7.12 13.98 30.72
CA CYS A 218 -7.75 13.99 29.39
C CYS A 218 -6.87 14.64 28.31
N ILE A 219 -5.99 15.58 28.70
CA ILE A 219 -5.09 16.27 27.77
C ILE A 219 -4.00 15.33 27.30
N GLU A 220 -3.38 14.59 28.23
CA GLU A 220 -2.28 13.66 27.92
C GLU A 220 -2.70 12.52 26.99
N ILE A 221 -3.93 12.03 27.13
CA ILE A 221 -4.41 10.91 26.32
C ILE A 221 -4.93 11.33 24.94
N CYS A 222 -5.14 12.62 24.67
CA CYS A 222 -5.77 13.07 23.42
C CYS A 222 -4.77 13.01 22.25
N PRO A 223 -4.92 12.11 21.27
CA PRO A 223 -3.97 12.00 20.16
C PRO A 223 -4.08 13.17 19.16
N HIS A 224 -5.16 13.96 19.25
CA HIS A 224 -5.45 15.07 18.34
C HIS A 224 -5.18 16.44 18.95
N SER A 225 -4.64 16.51 20.18
CA SER A 225 -4.44 17.77 20.91
C SER A 225 -5.70 18.64 20.98
N ALA A 226 -6.87 18.00 21.07
CA ALA A 226 -8.17 18.68 21.02
C ALA A 226 -8.61 19.24 22.38
N ILE A 227 -7.85 19.02 23.46
CA ILE A 227 -8.26 19.38 24.81
C ILE A 227 -7.24 20.34 25.41
N GLU A 228 -7.72 21.46 25.93
CA GLU A 228 -6.93 22.47 26.61
C GLU A 228 -7.35 22.62 28.07
N PHE A 229 -6.49 23.23 28.87
CA PHE A 229 -6.79 23.58 30.26
C PHE A 229 -7.06 25.07 30.39
N LEU A 230 -8.26 25.42 30.86
CA LEU A 230 -8.66 26.80 31.12
C LEU A 230 -8.26 27.19 32.54
N GLU A 231 -7.03 27.68 32.71
CA GLU A 231 -6.45 28.07 34.01
C GLU A 231 -7.39 28.98 34.83
N ALA A 232 -8.05 29.96 34.18
CA ALA A 232 -8.97 30.89 34.84
C ALA A 232 -10.21 30.21 35.46
N LYS A 233 -10.59 29.03 34.97
CA LYS A 233 -11.77 28.28 35.43
C LYS A 233 -11.40 27.01 36.20
N GLY A 234 -10.13 26.61 36.19
CA GLY A 234 -9.67 25.36 36.81
C GLY A 234 -10.21 24.09 36.14
N ILE A 235 -10.68 24.16 34.90
CA ILE A 235 -11.29 23.03 34.17
C ILE A 235 -10.63 22.81 32.82
N SER A 236 -10.76 21.59 32.29
CA SER A 236 -10.41 21.29 30.91
C SER A 236 -11.57 21.60 29.96
N SER A 237 -11.26 21.96 28.70
CA SER A 237 -12.25 22.22 27.65
C SER A 237 -11.83 21.55 26.35
N VAL A 238 -12.81 21.11 25.56
CA VAL A 238 -12.59 20.42 24.29
C VAL A 238 -12.82 21.42 23.16
N ASN A 239 -11.86 21.52 22.25
CA ASN A 239 -12.04 22.12 20.94
C ASN A 239 -12.76 21.11 20.04
N GLU A 240 -14.05 21.32 19.83
CA GLU A 240 -14.92 20.43 19.05
C GLU A 240 -14.42 20.23 17.61
N ALA A 241 -13.80 21.26 17.00
CA ALA A 241 -13.30 21.17 15.63
C ALA A 241 -12.08 20.22 15.48
N LEU A 242 -11.31 20.03 16.56
CA LEU A 242 -10.16 19.11 16.58
C LEU A 242 -10.53 17.71 17.07
N CYS A 243 -11.66 17.57 17.77
CA CYS A 243 -12.08 16.29 18.34
C CYS A 243 -12.53 15.32 17.24
N LYS A 244 -11.94 14.13 17.19
CA LYS A 244 -12.32 13.05 16.26
C LYS A 244 -13.19 11.96 16.88
N GLY A 245 -13.77 12.21 18.06
CA GLY A 245 -14.72 11.26 18.67
C GLY A 245 -14.14 9.88 19.01
N CYS A 246 -12.86 9.78 19.39
CA CYS A 246 -12.27 8.47 19.74
C CYS A 246 -12.65 7.95 21.15
N GLY A 247 -13.24 8.79 22.01
CA GLY A 247 -13.67 8.41 23.36
C GLY A 247 -12.57 8.20 24.40
N ALA A 248 -11.28 8.31 24.04
CA ALA A 248 -10.17 8.03 24.96
C ALA A 248 -10.19 8.90 26.24
N CYS A 249 -10.52 10.19 26.09
CA CYS A 249 -10.64 11.12 27.23
C CYS A 249 -11.82 10.78 28.15
N THR A 250 -12.92 10.26 27.61
CA THR A 250 -14.09 9.80 28.36
C THR A 250 -13.73 8.58 29.20
N ALA A 251 -12.99 7.63 28.64
CA ALA A 251 -12.58 6.40 29.31
C ALA A 251 -11.62 6.64 30.49
N ILE A 252 -10.69 7.61 30.37
CA ILE A 252 -9.73 7.90 31.44
C ILE A 252 -10.28 8.85 32.52
N CYS A 253 -11.40 9.53 32.29
CA CYS A 253 -11.89 10.57 33.21
C CYS A 253 -12.41 9.97 34.52
N PRO A 254 -11.71 10.14 35.66
CA PRO A 254 -12.09 9.49 36.91
C PRO A 254 -13.44 10.01 37.46
N ASN A 255 -13.72 11.29 37.22
CA ASN A 255 -14.93 11.95 37.69
C ASN A 255 -16.11 11.85 36.70
N LYS A 256 -15.92 11.16 35.56
CA LYS A 256 -16.92 11.08 34.47
C LYS A 256 -17.41 12.45 33.96
N ALA A 257 -16.56 13.47 34.12
CA ALA A 257 -16.80 14.82 33.62
C ALA A 257 -16.68 14.89 32.10
N ALA A 258 -15.74 14.14 31.51
CA ALA A 258 -15.67 13.97 30.07
C ALA A 258 -16.77 13.00 29.61
N ARG A 259 -17.53 13.42 28.60
CA ARG A 259 -18.61 12.64 27.97
C ARG A 259 -18.41 12.67 26.47
N GLN A 260 -18.77 11.59 25.80
CA GLN A 260 -18.82 11.55 24.35
C GLN A 260 -20.27 11.58 23.89
N ASN A 261 -20.60 12.50 22.99
CA ASN A 261 -21.91 12.53 22.37
C ASN A 261 -22.14 11.24 21.57
N HIS A 262 -23.36 10.71 21.62
CA HIS A 262 -23.75 9.43 21.00
C HIS A 262 -23.17 8.15 21.62
N PHE A 263 -22.11 8.27 22.44
CA PHE A 263 -21.49 7.16 23.18
C PHE A 263 -21.38 7.50 24.67
N THR A 264 -22.46 8.00 25.26
CA THR A 264 -22.47 8.34 26.69
C THR A 264 -22.41 7.06 27.54
N HIS A 265 -21.88 7.19 28.77
CA HIS A 265 -21.82 6.07 29.72
C HIS A 265 -23.17 5.36 29.89
N ASN A 266 -24.28 6.11 29.96
CA ASN A 266 -25.61 5.53 30.12
C ASN A 266 -26.08 4.77 28.87
N GLN A 267 -25.74 5.25 27.67
CA GLN A 267 -26.05 4.54 26.42
C GLN A 267 -25.30 3.21 26.34
N VAL A 268 -23.98 3.24 26.59
CA VAL A 268 -23.15 2.03 26.55
C VAL A 268 -23.58 1.02 27.62
N LEU A 269 -23.88 1.48 28.84
CA LEU A 269 -24.38 0.59 29.89
C LEU A 269 -25.75 0.00 29.54
N ALA A 270 -26.65 0.79 28.96
CA ALA A 270 -27.95 0.29 28.50
C ALA A 270 -27.81 -0.78 27.39
N GLU A 271 -26.84 -0.64 26.49
CA GLU A 271 -26.53 -1.68 25.49
C GLU A 271 -26.02 -2.97 26.13
N VAL A 272 -25.14 -2.86 27.14
CA VAL A 272 -24.63 -4.01 27.90
C VAL A 272 -25.74 -4.69 28.70
N ASP A 273 -26.56 -3.93 29.40
CA ASP A 273 -27.71 -4.45 30.16
C ASP A 273 -28.69 -5.16 29.22
N GLY A 274 -28.93 -4.61 28.03
CA GLY A 274 -29.73 -5.25 26.98
C GLY A 274 -29.19 -6.62 26.55
N LEU A 275 -27.87 -6.78 26.45
CA LEU A 275 -27.20 -8.05 26.14
C LEU A 275 -27.25 -9.04 27.31
N CYS A 276 -27.09 -8.58 28.55
CA CYS A 276 -27.05 -9.41 29.75
C CYS A 276 -28.43 -9.76 30.33
N SER A 277 -29.50 -9.14 29.82
CA SER A 277 -30.89 -9.36 30.27
C SER A 277 -31.63 -10.49 29.53
N LEU A 278 -30.93 -11.23 28.65
CA LEU A 278 -31.37 -12.50 28.04
C LEU A 278 -31.02 -13.70 28.94
#